data_AF-T1DUD7-F1
#
_entry.id   AF-T1DUD7-F1
#
_cell.length_a   1.000
_cell.length_b   1.000
_cell.length_c   1.000
_cell.angle_alpha   90.00
_cell.angle_beta   90.00
_cell.angle_gamma   90.00
#
_symmetry.space_group_name_H-M   'P 1'
#
loop_
_entity.id
_entity.type
_entity.pdbx_description
1 polymer ?
#
loop_
_entity_poly.entity_id
_entity_poly.type
_entity_poly.pdbx_seq_one_letter_code
_entity_poly.pdbx_strand_id
1 'polypeptide(L)'
;RTNPEGCHRYKKEETCSANGEIPASAIIRYEMEHIASSTLDYAKEQNLTLMKKLIREFSDLKIPEKCMRDAVIKILNEVLDRSDAYQAKTVEFLHSLKNEAKLSSAASLESFRAIINGMSEKEKTIPKITTIVASLLARGVAVDLCQLRNIASYVDNGQHYPLFLLVLQQLHKQLGRTALLELFRNSDVDLMSSLPESDRSKDRMAEILEDRNLSFLYPLLRVQSELWKQIQADSNPQQFYKWIKENVEPGCYADSGFITAVMTVLLKYIGQETDKLTEDKKRVEKEKAAGVPVTMCFRRSSLAHVRKHTKTHTHTYIHSHTTRCGGRLKVMMVRSTERGIRS
;
A
#
# COMPACT_ATOMS: atom_id res chain seq x y z
N ARG A 1 34.92 30.55 -50.70
CA ARG A 1 33.58 30.26 -51.27
C ARG A 1 33.07 29.03 -50.52
N THR A 2 32.00 29.01 -49.73
CA THR A 2 30.87 29.92 -49.43
C THR A 2 30.24 29.43 -48.11
N ASN A 3 29.49 30.31 -47.44
CA ASN A 3 28.96 30.26 -46.07
C ASN A 3 27.99 29.09 -45.72
N PRO A 4 27.65 28.90 -44.42
CA PRO A 4 26.96 27.75 -43.82
C PRO A 4 25.47 28.00 -43.50
N GLU A 5 24.73 26.94 -43.15
CA GLU A 5 23.45 27.01 -42.44
C GLU A 5 23.56 26.28 -41.09
N GLY A 6 23.21 26.99 -40.04
CA GLY A 6 22.90 26.47 -38.71
C GLY A 6 21.70 27.23 -38.14
N CYS A 7 20.89 26.56 -37.31
CA CYS A 7 19.92 27.08 -36.32
C CYS A 7 19.07 25.89 -35.84
N HIS A 8 18.67 25.71 -34.59
CA HIS A 8 19.02 26.37 -33.34
C HIS A 8 18.69 25.43 -32.16
N ARG A 9 19.59 25.47 -31.19
CA ARG A 9 19.53 24.94 -29.83
C ARG A 9 18.70 25.92 -28.99
N TYR A 10 17.56 25.53 -28.42
CA TYR A 10 16.94 26.34 -27.35
C TYR A 10 17.62 25.99 -26.02
N LYS A 11 18.75 26.66 -25.77
CA LYS A 11 19.26 26.88 -24.43
C LYS A 11 18.37 27.93 -23.75
N LYS A 12 17.94 27.61 -22.54
CA LYS A 12 17.39 28.55 -21.56
C LYS A 12 18.56 29.42 -21.08
N GLU A 13 18.72 30.61 -21.67
CA GLU A 13 19.56 31.67 -21.14
C GLU A 13 18.62 32.78 -20.67
N GLU A 14 18.43 32.85 -19.35
CA GLU A 14 17.89 34.01 -18.65
C GLU A 14 18.92 35.13 -18.76
N THR A 15 18.73 36.05 -19.69
CA THR A 15 19.36 37.36 -19.66
C THR A 15 18.44 38.33 -18.92
N CYS A 16 18.84 38.70 -17.71
CA CYS A 16 18.33 39.88 -17.03
C CYS A 16 18.71 41.11 -17.87
N SER A 17 17.75 41.66 -18.62
CA SER A 17 17.82 43.03 -19.11
C SER A 17 17.04 43.94 -18.19
N ALA A 18 17.72 44.98 -17.71
CA ALA A 18 17.17 46.07 -16.94
C ALA A 18 16.16 46.86 -17.80
N ASN A 19 14.89 46.52 -17.66
CA ASN A 19 13.71 47.38 -17.74
C ASN A 19 12.59 46.57 -17.07
N GLY A 20 12.03 47.10 -15.98
CA GLY A 20 11.14 46.38 -15.06
C GLY A 20 9.73 46.11 -15.59
N GLU A 21 9.62 45.58 -16.80
CA GLU A 21 8.34 45.17 -17.38
C GLU A 21 8.17 43.66 -17.18
N ILE A 22 7.26 43.30 -16.28
CA ILE A 22 6.84 41.91 -16.05
C ILE A 22 6.31 41.38 -17.40
N PRO A 23 6.78 40.21 -17.88
CA PRO A 23 6.29 39.65 -19.13
C PRO A 23 4.76 39.50 -19.09
N ALA A 24 4.05 39.99 -20.12
CA ALA A 24 2.59 39.88 -20.21
C ALA A 24 2.08 38.44 -20.00
N SER A 25 2.89 37.44 -20.37
CA SER A 25 2.63 36.02 -20.14
C SER A 25 2.62 35.60 -18.66
N ALA A 26 3.40 36.25 -17.81
CA ALA A 26 3.39 36.03 -16.36
C ALA A 26 2.18 36.72 -15.69
N ILE A 27 1.80 37.90 -16.18
CA ILE A 27 0.62 38.64 -15.73
C ILE A 27 -0.66 37.85 -16.05
N ILE A 28 -0.81 37.41 -17.30
CA ILE A 28 -1.98 36.61 -17.74
C ILE A 28 -2.08 35.31 -16.94
N ARG A 29 -0.96 34.62 -16.68
CA ARG A 29 -0.96 33.40 -15.86
C ARG A 29 -1.45 33.69 -14.44
N TYR A 30 -0.92 34.73 -13.81
CA TYR A 30 -1.30 35.13 -12.46
C TYR A 30 -2.78 35.52 -12.39
N GLU A 31 -3.28 36.30 -13.34
CA GLU A 31 -4.70 36.68 -13.42
C GLU A 31 -5.61 35.46 -13.65
N MET A 32 -5.23 34.55 -14.54
CA MET A 32 -5.98 33.31 -14.78
C MET A 32 -6.00 32.39 -13.54
N GLU A 33 -4.88 32.25 -12.85
CA GLU A 33 -4.80 31.49 -11.59
C GLU A 33 -5.63 32.14 -10.47
N HIS A 34 -5.62 33.47 -10.39
CA HIS A 34 -6.41 34.22 -9.41
C HIS A 34 -7.91 34.13 -9.70
N ILE A 35 -8.34 34.28 -10.95
CA ILE A 35 -9.74 34.13 -11.38
C ILE A 35 -10.21 32.68 -11.17
N ALA A 36 -9.37 31.68 -11.44
CA ALA A 36 -9.68 30.28 -11.19
C ALA A 36 -9.86 30.00 -9.69
N SER A 37 -8.99 30.55 -8.84
CA SER A 37 -9.10 30.44 -7.38
C SER A 37 -10.36 31.14 -6.86
N SER A 38 -10.63 32.37 -7.30
CA SER A 38 -11.80 33.14 -6.85
C SER A 38 -13.12 32.48 -7.25
N THR A 39 -13.19 31.95 -8.48
CA THR A 39 -14.37 31.21 -8.97
C THR A 39 -14.57 29.91 -8.19
N LEU A 40 -13.48 29.20 -7.88
CA LEU A 40 -13.52 28.00 -7.07
C LEU A 40 -13.98 28.28 -5.63
N ASP A 41 -13.51 29.37 -5.03
CA ASP A 41 -13.87 29.75 -3.66
C ASP A 41 -15.33 30.21 -3.56
N TYR A 42 -15.83 30.97 -4.54
CA TYR A 42 -17.26 31.30 -4.64
C TYR A 42 -18.13 30.03 -4.79
N ALA A 43 -17.72 29.10 -5.64
CA ALA A 43 -18.43 27.83 -5.80
C ALA A 43 -18.42 26.98 -4.51
N LYS A 44 -17.30 26.96 -3.77
CA LYS A 44 -17.23 26.27 -2.46
C LYS A 44 -18.19 26.90 -1.44
N GLU A 45 -18.24 28.23 -1.37
CA GLU A 45 -19.12 28.96 -0.45
C GLU A 45 -20.61 28.75 -0.76
N GLN A 46 -20.96 28.75 -2.05
CA GLN A 46 -22.31 28.41 -2.50
C GLN A 46 -22.68 26.97 -2.15
N ASN A 47 -21.76 26.01 -2.36
CA ASN A 47 -21.97 24.61 -1.98
C ASN A 47 -22.15 24.44 -0.47
N LEU A 48 -21.38 25.16 0.35
CA LEU A 48 -21.52 25.13 1.80
C LEU A 48 -22.89 25.67 2.23
N THR A 49 -23.36 26.74 1.59
CA THR A 49 -24.69 27.32 1.85
C THR A 49 -25.81 26.34 1.50
N LEU A 50 -25.71 25.66 0.35
CA LEU A 50 -26.65 24.63 -0.06
C LEU A 50 -26.64 23.42 0.88
N MET A 51 -25.45 22.98 1.34
CA MET A 51 -25.33 21.88 2.31
C MET A 51 -26.00 22.23 3.64
N LYS A 52 -25.77 23.43 4.17
CA LYS A 52 -26.45 23.92 5.39
C LYS A 52 -27.97 23.97 5.21
N LYS A 53 -28.44 24.44 4.05
CA LYS A 53 -29.87 24.45 3.73
C LYS A 53 -30.45 23.03 3.70
N LEU A 54 -29.76 22.09 3.06
CA LEU A 54 -30.17 20.68 3.00
C LEU A 54 -30.27 20.05 4.40
N ILE A 55 -29.27 20.29 5.26
CA ILE A 55 -29.28 19.79 6.65
C ILE A 55 -30.46 20.36 7.43
N ARG A 56 -30.75 21.65 7.28
CA ARG A 56 -31.92 22.28 7.90
C ARG A 56 -33.22 21.66 7.43
N GLU A 57 -33.42 21.58 6.11
CA GLU A 57 -34.63 20.99 5.52
C GLU A 57 -34.82 19.53 5.92
N PHE A 58 -33.74 18.74 5.96
CA PHE A 58 -33.78 17.37 6.45
C PHE A 58 -34.15 17.28 7.92
N SER A 59 -33.69 18.23 8.74
CA SER A 59 -34.02 18.30 10.17
C SER A 59 -35.48 18.70 10.40
N ASP A 60 -36.02 19.56 9.55
CA ASP A 60 -37.42 20.01 9.60
C ASP A 60 -38.42 18.87 9.32
N LEU A 61 -37.98 17.78 8.67
CA LEU A 61 -38.76 16.55 8.53
C LEU A 61 -39.02 15.84 9.87
N LYS A 62 -38.27 16.18 10.93
CA LYS A 62 -38.43 15.61 12.29
C LYS A 62 -38.48 14.08 12.28
N ILE A 63 -37.57 13.47 11.53
CA ILE A 63 -37.47 12.01 11.43
C ILE A 63 -37.23 11.44 12.84
N PRO A 64 -38.09 10.54 13.35
CA PRO A 64 -37.87 9.91 14.64
C PRO A 64 -36.51 9.19 14.67
N GLU A 65 -35.79 9.27 15.78
CA GLU A 65 -34.44 8.68 15.92
C GLU A 65 -34.42 7.18 15.55
N LYS A 66 -35.46 6.44 15.97
CA LYS A 66 -35.66 5.02 15.63
C LYS A 66 -35.76 4.73 14.11
N CYS A 67 -36.16 5.72 13.32
CA CYS A 67 -36.29 5.65 11.87
C CYS A 67 -35.04 6.21 11.15
N MET A 68 -34.10 6.84 11.86
CA MET A 68 -32.93 7.48 11.25
C MET A 68 -32.08 6.47 10.47
N ARG A 69 -31.86 5.27 11.04
CA ARG A 69 -31.16 4.18 10.36
C ARG A 69 -31.81 3.83 9.02
N ASP A 70 -33.14 3.68 8.99
CA ASP A 70 -33.88 3.33 7.78
C ASP A 70 -33.88 4.47 6.75
N ALA A 71 -33.96 5.72 7.22
CA ALA A 71 -33.84 6.90 6.36
C ALA A 71 -32.46 6.94 5.68
N VAL A 72 -31.38 6.74 6.43
CA VAL A 72 -30.01 6.68 5.88
C VAL A 72 -29.84 5.49 4.95
N ILE A 73 -30.37 4.31 5.27
CA ILE A 73 -30.37 3.16 4.35
C ILE A 73 -31.07 3.52 3.04
N LYS A 74 -32.20 4.21 3.08
CA LYS A 74 -32.93 4.61 1.87
C LYS A 74 -32.14 5.63 1.04
N ILE A 75 -31.53 6.63 1.68
CA ILE A 75 -30.65 7.60 1.02
C ILE A 75 -29.46 6.91 0.36
N LEU A 76 -28.79 6.01 1.10
CA LEU A 76 -27.63 5.28 0.58
C LEU A 76 -28.04 4.35 -0.57
N ASN A 77 -29.20 3.69 -0.52
CA ASN A 77 -29.65 2.86 -1.64
C ASN A 77 -29.93 3.69 -2.91
N GLU A 78 -30.54 4.86 -2.76
CA GLU A 78 -30.84 5.77 -3.88
C GLU A 78 -29.55 6.32 -4.54
N VAL A 79 -28.46 6.44 -3.78
CA VAL A 79 -27.20 7.00 -4.28
C VAL A 79 -26.35 6.00 -5.07
N LEU A 80 -26.60 4.69 -4.93
CA LEU A 80 -25.77 3.64 -5.54
C LEU A 80 -25.77 3.71 -7.07
N ASP A 81 -26.86 4.15 -7.70
CA ASP A 81 -26.98 4.28 -9.15
C ASP A 81 -26.70 5.71 -9.65
N ARG A 82 -26.18 6.59 -8.77
CA ARG A 82 -25.82 7.98 -9.11
C ARG A 82 -24.32 8.10 -9.36
N SER A 83 -23.91 9.26 -9.90
CA SER A 83 -22.50 9.55 -10.20
C SER A 83 -21.62 9.55 -8.95
N ASP A 84 -20.33 9.27 -9.11
CA ASP A 84 -19.34 9.28 -8.02
C ASP A 84 -19.29 10.63 -7.27
N ALA A 85 -19.48 11.75 -7.98
CA ALA A 85 -19.58 13.08 -7.38
C ALA A 85 -20.83 13.23 -6.50
N TYR A 86 -21.96 12.65 -6.91
CA TYR A 86 -23.18 12.67 -6.11
C TYR A 86 -23.05 11.80 -4.86
N GLN A 87 -22.43 10.61 -4.99
CA GLN A 87 -22.07 9.76 -3.85
C GLN A 87 -21.16 10.48 -2.85
N ALA A 88 -20.16 11.22 -3.35
CA ALA A 88 -19.29 12.04 -2.51
C ALA A 88 -20.06 13.05 -1.67
N LYS A 89 -20.99 13.79 -2.31
CA LYS A 89 -21.81 14.80 -1.63
C LYS A 89 -22.80 14.19 -0.64
N THR A 90 -23.33 13.00 -0.93
CA THR A 90 -24.14 12.26 0.04
C THR A 90 -23.34 11.87 1.28
N VAL A 91 -22.10 11.42 1.13
CA VAL A 91 -21.24 11.11 2.28
C VAL A 91 -20.90 12.39 3.09
N GLU A 92 -20.61 13.50 2.42
CA GLU A 92 -20.38 14.81 3.06
C GLU A 92 -21.60 15.28 3.85
N PHE A 93 -22.80 15.08 3.30
CA PHE A 93 -24.07 15.35 3.98
C PHE A 93 -24.24 14.48 5.23
N LEU A 94 -24.03 13.17 5.14
CA LEU A 94 -24.13 12.26 6.30
C LEU A 94 -23.11 12.60 7.39
N HIS A 95 -21.89 12.95 6.99
CA HIS A 95 -20.85 13.40 7.93
C HIS A 95 -21.25 14.70 8.65
N SER A 96 -21.85 15.64 7.92
CA SER A 96 -22.38 16.87 8.52
C SER A 96 -23.51 16.60 9.52
N LEU A 97 -24.43 15.67 9.20
CA LEU A 97 -25.46 15.22 10.15
C LEU A 97 -24.87 14.57 11.41
N LYS A 98 -23.80 13.78 11.25
CA LYS A 98 -23.08 13.18 12.39
C LYS A 98 -22.45 14.25 13.28
N ASN A 99 -21.82 15.26 12.69
CA ASN A 99 -21.19 16.38 13.43
C ASN A 99 -22.21 17.26 14.16
N GLU A 100 -23.43 17.38 13.64
CA GLU A 100 -24.54 18.05 14.34
C GLU A 100 -25.29 17.13 15.33
N ALA A 101 -24.75 15.94 15.62
CA ALA A 101 -25.35 14.91 16.49
C ALA A 101 -26.76 14.46 16.06
N LYS A 102 -27.12 14.66 14.78
CA LYS A 102 -28.40 14.25 14.18
C LYS A 102 -28.36 12.81 13.64
N LEU A 103 -27.16 12.29 13.43
CA LEU A 103 -26.91 10.91 13.02
C LEU A 103 -25.95 10.24 14.00
N SER A 104 -26.40 9.19 14.69
CA SER A 104 -25.55 8.42 15.60
C SER A 104 -24.56 7.54 14.84
N SER A 105 -23.39 7.29 15.42
CA SER A 105 -22.38 6.38 14.86
C SER A 105 -22.94 4.96 14.66
N ALA A 106 -23.79 4.49 15.59
CA ALA A 106 -24.44 3.19 15.50
C ALA A 106 -25.42 3.12 14.32
N ALA A 107 -26.25 4.14 14.11
CA ALA A 107 -27.16 4.20 12.98
C ALA A 107 -26.39 4.24 11.65
N SER A 108 -25.34 5.07 11.55
CA SER A 108 -24.50 5.13 10.34
C SER A 108 -23.84 3.79 10.03
N LEU A 109 -23.30 3.11 11.05
CA LEU A 109 -22.62 1.84 10.88
C LEU A 109 -23.58 0.73 10.41
N GLU A 110 -24.73 0.60 11.06
CA GLU A 110 -25.75 -0.38 10.66
C GLU A 110 -26.33 -0.07 9.27
N SER A 111 -26.44 1.21 8.89
CA SER A 111 -26.81 1.58 7.53
C SER A 111 -25.80 1.08 6.50
N PHE A 112 -24.49 1.24 6.74
CA PHE A 112 -23.46 0.69 5.85
C PHE A 112 -23.51 -0.84 5.78
N ARG A 113 -23.71 -1.50 6.92
CA ARG A 113 -23.87 -2.97 6.98
C ARG A 113 -25.04 -3.43 6.12
N ALA A 114 -26.18 -2.74 6.18
CA ALA A 114 -27.34 -3.05 5.36
C ALA A 114 -27.06 -2.92 3.85
N ILE A 115 -26.27 -1.92 3.45
CA ILE A 115 -25.85 -1.76 2.05
C ILE A 115 -24.94 -2.91 1.60
N ILE A 116 -23.98 -3.32 2.43
CA ILE A 116 -23.09 -4.47 2.15
C ILE A 116 -23.90 -5.75 1.94
N ASN A 117 -24.82 -6.03 2.86
CA ASN A 117 -25.65 -7.24 2.80
C ASN A 117 -26.60 -7.24 1.58
N GLY A 118 -27.07 -6.07 1.15
CA GLY A 118 -27.99 -5.90 0.02
C GLY A 118 -27.34 -5.88 -1.38
N MET A 119 -26.02 -6.07 -1.49
CA MET A 119 -25.31 -5.97 -2.78
C MET A 119 -25.73 -7.04 -3.79
N SER A 120 -25.92 -8.28 -3.36
CA SER A 120 -26.24 -9.42 -4.24
C SER A 120 -27.55 -9.24 -4.99
N GLU A 121 -28.56 -8.65 -4.34
CA GLU A 121 -29.85 -8.35 -4.95
C GLU A 121 -29.74 -7.25 -6.02
N LYS A 122 -28.83 -6.29 -5.80
CA LYS A 122 -28.65 -5.09 -6.64
C LYS A 122 -27.68 -5.30 -7.79
N GLU A 123 -26.86 -6.34 -7.75
CA GLU A 123 -25.92 -6.67 -8.82
C GLU A 123 -26.61 -6.84 -10.18
N LYS A 124 -27.88 -7.27 -10.18
CA LYS A 124 -28.70 -7.43 -11.39
C LYS A 124 -29.08 -6.11 -12.05
N THR A 125 -29.21 -5.02 -11.27
CA THR A 125 -29.69 -3.73 -11.76
C THR A 125 -28.62 -2.66 -11.79
N ILE A 126 -27.60 -2.76 -10.95
CA ILE A 126 -26.50 -1.80 -10.82
C ILE A 126 -25.19 -2.50 -11.18
N PRO A 127 -24.63 -2.27 -12.38
CA PRO A 127 -23.37 -2.88 -12.78
C PRO A 127 -22.23 -2.39 -11.88
N LYS A 128 -21.29 -3.30 -11.54
CA LYS A 128 -20.13 -3.01 -10.68
C LYS A 128 -20.51 -2.52 -9.27
N ILE A 129 -21.65 -2.97 -8.74
CA ILE A 129 -22.14 -2.59 -7.41
C ILE A 129 -21.06 -2.71 -6.31
N THR A 130 -20.26 -3.78 -6.32
CA THR A 130 -19.19 -3.99 -5.33
C THR A 130 -18.16 -2.87 -5.33
N THR A 131 -17.79 -2.34 -6.51
CA THR A 131 -16.86 -1.22 -6.65
C THR A 131 -17.49 0.09 -6.17
N ILE A 132 -18.78 0.28 -6.44
CA ILE A 132 -19.52 1.47 -6.00
C ILE A 132 -19.63 1.48 -4.48
N VAL A 133 -20.05 0.36 -3.88
CA VAL A 133 -20.12 0.23 -2.42
C VAL A 133 -18.75 0.37 -1.79
N ALA A 134 -17.69 -0.17 -2.41
CA ALA A 134 -16.32 0.05 -1.94
C ALA A 134 -15.92 1.53 -1.92
N SER A 135 -16.28 2.30 -2.96
CA SER A 135 -16.03 3.76 -3.02
C SER A 135 -16.77 4.49 -1.91
N LEU A 136 -18.06 4.17 -1.74
CA LEU A 136 -18.91 4.77 -0.71
C LEU A 136 -18.38 4.50 0.71
N LEU A 137 -18.01 3.24 0.99
CA LEU A 137 -17.43 2.82 2.26
C LEU A 137 -16.07 3.49 2.53
N ALA A 138 -15.19 3.54 1.53
CA ALA A 138 -13.90 4.21 1.65
C ALA A 138 -14.06 5.70 2.00
N ARG A 139 -15.01 6.39 1.36
CA ARG A 139 -15.33 7.78 1.72
C ARG A 139 -15.84 7.88 3.15
N GLY A 140 -16.72 6.96 3.56
CA GLY A 140 -17.23 6.90 4.93
C GLY A 140 -16.12 6.73 5.97
N VAL A 141 -15.14 5.88 5.70
CA VAL A 141 -13.95 5.72 6.57
C VAL A 141 -13.08 6.97 6.57
N ALA A 142 -12.85 7.58 5.40
CA ALA A 142 -11.99 8.76 5.26
C ALA A 142 -12.51 9.98 6.05
N VAL A 143 -13.82 10.10 6.23
CA VAL A 143 -14.45 11.19 7.02
C VAL A 143 -14.91 10.71 8.40
N ASP A 144 -14.44 9.58 8.88
CA ASP A 144 -14.80 8.99 10.18
C ASP A 144 -16.32 8.85 10.39
N LEU A 145 -17.10 8.53 9.36
CA LEU A 145 -18.48 8.08 9.55
C LEU A 145 -18.53 6.66 10.14
N CYS A 146 -17.59 5.80 9.73
CA CYS A 146 -17.40 4.46 10.23
C CYS A 146 -15.90 4.11 10.30
N GLN A 147 -15.54 3.13 11.13
CA GLN A 147 -14.14 2.69 11.25
C GLN A 147 -13.84 1.53 10.30
N LEU A 148 -12.60 1.47 9.81
CA LEU A 148 -12.14 0.39 8.93
C LEU A 148 -12.31 -1.00 9.56
N ARG A 149 -12.05 -1.14 10.88
CA ARG A 149 -12.23 -2.39 11.62
C ARG A 149 -13.66 -2.92 11.56
N ASN A 150 -14.65 -2.02 11.55
CA ASN A 150 -16.04 -2.44 11.51
C ASN A 150 -16.39 -3.00 10.13
N ILE A 151 -15.85 -2.40 9.07
CA ILE A 151 -16.02 -2.92 7.71
C ILE A 151 -15.35 -4.29 7.57
N ALA A 152 -14.14 -4.46 8.12
CA ALA A 152 -13.44 -5.74 8.11
C ALA A 152 -14.27 -6.85 8.77
N SER A 153 -14.95 -6.55 9.89
CA SER A 153 -15.81 -7.52 10.58
C SER A 153 -17.01 -8.01 9.75
N TYR A 154 -17.45 -7.23 8.74
CA TYR A 154 -18.56 -7.61 7.87
C TYR A 154 -18.14 -8.44 6.66
N VAL A 155 -16.84 -8.53 6.39
CA VAL A 155 -16.27 -9.29 5.26
C VAL A 155 -15.41 -10.47 5.72
N ASP A 156 -15.44 -10.78 7.02
CA ASP A 156 -14.70 -11.91 7.58
C ASP A 156 -15.09 -13.22 6.90
N ASN A 157 -14.14 -14.14 6.82
CA ASN A 157 -14.29 -15.42 6.13
C ASN A 157 -14.61 -15.31 4.63
N GLY A 158 -14.14 -14.25 3.98
CA GLY A 158 -14.31 -14.05 2.55
C GLY A 158 -15.73 -13.63 2.16
N GLN A 159 -16.56 -13.20 3.12
CA GLN A 159 -17.88 -12.67 2.80
C GLN A 159 -17.76 -11.43 1.93
N HIS A 160 -18.58 -11.37 0.88
CA HIS A 160 -18.56 -10.29 -0.10
C HIS A 160 -17.20 -10.07 -0.78
N TYR A 161 -16.32 -11.08 -0.83
CA TYR A 161 -15.05 -10.97 -1.54
C TYR A 161 -15.26 -10.57 -3.02
N PRO A 162 -14.54 -9.57 -3.57
CA PRO A 162 -13.34 -8.91 -3.05
C PRO A 162 -13.57 -7.51 -2.42
N LEU A 163 -14.74 -7.24 -1.82
CA LEU A 163 -15.14 -5.90 -1.35
C LEU A 163 -14.09 -5.18 -0.50
N PHE A 164 -13.53 -5.82 0.52
CA PHE A 164 -12.62 -5.15 1.45
C PHE A 164 -11.30 -4.73 0.80
N LEU A 165 -10.76 -5.54 -0.11
CA LEU A 165 -9.61 -5.15 -0.92
C LEU A 165 -9.94 -3.94 -1.80
N LEU A 166 -11.15 -3.86 -2.36
CA LEU A 166 -11.59 -2.70 -3.13
C LEU A 166 -11.71 -1.46 -2.24
N VAL A 167 -12.19 -1.59 -1.00
CA VAL A 167 -12.23 -0.47 -0.03
C VAL A 167 -10.82 0.06 0.22
N LEU A 168 -9.84 -0.82 0.45
CA LEU A 168 -8.44 -0.44 0.62
C LEU A 168 -7.88 0.26 -0.63
N GLN A 169 -8.21 -0.21 -1.85
CA GLN A 169 -7.81 0.46 -3.09
C GLN A 169 -8.41 1.86 -3.22
N GLN A 170 -9.68 2.05 -2.84
CA GLN A 170 -10.33 3.36 -2.87
C GLN A 170 -9.76 4.31 -1.82
N LEU A 171 -9.46 3.81 -0.60
CA LEU A 171 -8.76 4.59 0.42
C LEU A 171 -7.35 4.99 -0.04
N HIS A 172 -6.63 4.09 -0.71
CA HIS A 172 -5.31 4.41 -1.27
C HIS A 172 -5.41 5.56 -2.28
N LYS A 173 -6.43 5.55 -3.14
CA LYS A 173 -6.68 6.62 -4.11
C LYS A 173 -7.03 7.95 -3.44
N GLN A 174 -7.76 7.94 -2.32
CA GLN A 174 -8.25 9.15 -1.66
C GLN A 174 -7.24 9.76 -0.69
N LEU A 175 -6.56 8.94 0.11
CA LEU A 175 -5.68 9.38 1.19
C LEU A 175 -4.19 9.30 0.81
N GLY A 176 -3.85 8.50 -0.19
CA GLY A 176 -2.47 8.17 -0.53
C GLY A 176 -1.88 7.05 0.34
N ARG A 177 -0.66 6.64 -0.03
CA ARG A 177 0.01 5.47 0.52
C ARG A 177 0.28 5.56 2.03
N THR A 178 0.87 6.67 2.48
CA THR A 178 1.31 6.85 3.87
C THR A 178 0.12 6.87 4.83
N ALA A 179 -0.90 7.69 4.52
CA ALA A 179 -2.09 7.82 5.36
C ALA A 179 -2.89 6.51 5.44
N LEU A 180 -3.02 5.75 4.34
CA LEU A 180 -3.65 4.44 4.38
C LEU A 180 -2.85 3.44 5.22
N LEU A 181 -1.52 3.43 5.12
CA LEU A 181 -0.69 2.52 5.92
C LEU A 181 -0.87 2.78 7.42
N GLU A 182 -0.89 4.04 7.85
CA GLU A 182 -1.16 4.43 9.24
C GLU A 182 -2.57 4.03 9.68
N LEU A 183 -3.58 4.34 8.86
CA LEU A 183 -4.97 4.00 9.15
C LEU A 183 -5.15 2.48 9.29
N PHE A 184 -4.55 1.69 8.40
CA PHE A 184 -4.61 0.23 8.43
C PHE A 184 -3.94 -0.33 9.70
N ARG A 185 -2.75 0.18 10.06
CA ARG A 185 -2.03 -0.24 11.29
C ARG A 185 -2.81 0.11 12.56
N ASN A 186 -3.41 1.30 12.63
CA ASN A 186 -4.21 1.74 13.78
C ASN A 186 -5.54 0.99 13.90
N SER A 187 -6.03 0.44 12.79
CA SER A 187 -7.29 -0.32 12.77
C SER A 187 -7.14 -1.74 13.30
N ASP A 188 -5.92 -2.26 13.45
CA ASP A 188 -5.64 -3.61 13.93
C ASP A 188 -6.46 -4.69 13.19
N VAL A 189 -6.58 -4.52 11.87
CA VAL A 189 -7.33 -5.44 11.01
C VAL A 189 -6.42 -6.58 10.58
N ASP A 190 -6.86 -7.81 10.79
CA ASP A 190 -6.26 -8.98 10.15
C ASP A 190 -6.80 -9.12 8.73
N LEU A 191 -6.03 -8.70 7.72
CA LEU A 191 -6.46 -8.85 6.33
C LEU A 191 -6.67 -10.33 5.94
N MET A 192 -5.93 -11.26 6.53
CA MET A 192 -6.03 -12.68 6.20
C MET A 192 -7.42 -13.24 6.54
N SER A 193 -8.04 -12.79 7.64
CA SER A 193 -9.38 -13.24 8.03
C SER A 193 -10.44 -12.85 6.99
N SER A 194 -10.25 -11.71 6.32
CA SER A 194 -11.16 -11.23 5.28
C SER A 194 -11.06 -11.96 3.93
N LEU A 195 -10.03 -12.80 3.73
CA LEU A 195 -9.86 -13.57 2.50
C LEU A 195 -10.66 -14.89 2.54
N PRO A 196 -11.13 -15.40 1.38
CA PRO A 196 -11.67 -16.76 1.26
C PRO A 196 -10.66 -17.80 1.75
N GLU A 197 -11.14 -18.91 2.29
CA GLU A 197 -10.28 -19.94 2.90
C GLU A 197 -9.19 -20.46 1.94
N SER A 198 -9.53 -20.63 0.66
CA SER A 198 -8.59 -21.04 -0.39
C SER A 198 -7.44 -20.06 -0.62
N ASP A 199 -7.62 -18.79 -0.27
CA ASP A 199 -6.63 -17.72 -0.46
C ASP A 199 -5.84 -17.38 0.82
N ARG A 200 -6.10 -18.05 1.95
CA ARG A 200 -5.45 -17.80 3.25
C ARG A 200 -4.05 -18.40 3.36
N SER A 201 -3.20 -18.11 2.40
CA SER A 201 -1.76 -18.37 2.49
C SER A 201 -0.96 -17.09 2.33
N LYS A 202 0.24 -17.05 2.91
CA LYS A 202 1.12 -15.87 2.84
C LYS A 202 1.48 -15.54 1.38
N ASP A 203 1.84 -16.55 0.60
CA ASP A 203 2.21 -16.38 -0.81
C ASP A 203 1.01 -15.87 -1.62
N ARG A 204 -0.17 -16.47 -1.43
CA ARG A 204 -1.38 -16.05 -2.13
C ARG A 204 -1.82 -14.63 -1.76
N MET A 205 -1.75 -14.27 -0.48
CA MET A 205 -2.01 -12.89 -0.05
C MET A 205 -1.01 -11.91 -0.67
N ALA A 206 0.27 -12.28 -0.79
CA ALA A 206 1.29 -11.43 -1.40
C ALA A 206 0.95 -11.11 -2.86
N GLU A 207 0.56 -12.12 -3.64
CA GLU A 207 0.12 -11.99 -5.04
C GLU A 207 -1.12 -11.08 -5.15
N ILE A 208 -2.16 -11.34 -4.34
CA ILE A 208 -3.40 -10.54 -4.36
C ILE A 208 -3.12 -9.06 -4.07
N LEU A 209 -2.22 -8.79 -3.11
CA LEU A 209 -1.82 -7.43 -2.78
C LEU A 209 -1.00 -6.78 -3.89
N GLU A 210 -0.14 -7.54 -4.58
CA GLU A 210 0.65 -7.08 -5.73
C GLU A 210 -0.25 -6.70 -6.90
N ASP A 211 -1.16 -7.59 -7.30
CA ASP A 211 -2.12 -7.36 -8.40
C ASP A 211 -2.99 -6.10 -8.17
N ARG A 212 -3.17 -5.72 -6.91
CA ARG A 212 -4.01 -4.58 -6.51
C ARG A 212 -3.24 -3.32 -6.12
N ASN A 213 -1.91 -3.33 -6.24
CA ASN A 213 -1.03 -2.24 -5.81
C ASN A 213 -1.17 -1.89 -4.31
N LEU A 214 -1.39 -2.90 -3.47
CA LEU A 214 -1.56 -2.81 -2.01
C LEU A 214 -0.42 -3.48 -1.23
N SER A 215 0.62 -4.01 -1.89
CA SER A 215 1.73 -4.72 -1.23
C SER A 215 2.47 -3.92 -0.16
N PHE A 216 2.34 -2.59 -0.16
CA PHE A 216 2.91 -1.73 0.87
C PHE A 216 2.26 -1.87 2.24
N LEU A 217 1.03 -2.43 2.32
CA LEU A 217 0.37 -2.74 3.60
C LEU A 217 1.10 -3.83 4.37
N TYR A 218 1.76 -4.75 3.66
CA TYR A 218 2.55 -5.84 4.21
C TYR A 218 3.97 -5.84 3.61
N PRO A 219 4.82 -4.85 3.99
CA PRO A 219 6.13 -4.68 3.37
C PRO A 219 7.01 -5.93 3.52
N LEU A 220 6.97 -6.60 4.67
CA LEU A 220 7.74 -7.83 4.89
C LEU A 220 7.31 -8.96 3.95
N LEU A 221 6.01 -9.11 3.72
CA LEU A 221 5.48 -10.16 2.85
C LEU A 221 5.88 -9.92 1.39
N ARG A 222 5.78 -8.67 0.93
CA ARG A 222 6.26 -8.24 -0.39
C ARG A 222 7.74 -8.53 -0.57
N VAL A 223 8.54 -8.25 0.45
CA VAL A 223 9.98 -8.49 0.41
C VAL A 223 10.28 -9.98 0.34
N GLN A 224 9.57 -10.81 1.09
CA GLN A 224 9.71 -12.26 1.03
C GLN A 224 9.44 -12.85 -0.36
N SER A 225 8.39 -12.40 -1.05
CA SER A 225 8.07 -12.88 -2.41
C SER A 225 9.06 -12.38 -3.47
N GLU A 226 9.60 -11.18 -3.30
CA GLU A 226 10.42 -10.51 -4.30
C GLU A 226 11.93 -10.82 -4.20
N LEU A 227 12.45 -11.06 -2.98
CA LEU A 227 13.87 -11.38 -2.75
C LEU A 227 14.37 -12.55 -3.63
N TRP A 228 13.56 -13.58 -3.80
CA TRP A 228 13.91 -14.73 -4.63
C TRP A 228 13.97 -14.38 -6.13
N LYS A 229 13.02 -13.57 -6.63
CA LYS A 229 13.02 -13.12 -8.03
C LYS A 229 14.24 -12.24 -8.32
N GLN A 230 14.58 -11.33 -7.40
CA GLN A 230 15.70 -10.41 -7.56
C GLN A 230 17.04 -11.13 -7.66
N ILE A 231 17.30 -12.14 -6.81
CA ILE A 231 18.56 -12.89 -6.87
C ILE A 231 18.66 -13.80 -8.10
N GLN A 232 17.52 -14.25 -8.65
CA GLN A 232 17.49 -15.00 -9.91
C GLN A 232 17.71 -14.10 -11.13
N ALA A 233 17.19 -12.87 -11.10
CA ALA A 233 17.32 -11.91 -12.19
C ALA A 233 18.75 -11.33 -12.28
N ASP A 234 19.33 -10.95 -11.13
CA ASP A 234 20.71 -10.49 -11.05
C ASP A 234 21.40 -11.07 -9.80
N SER A 235 22.39 -11.91 -10.06
CA SER A 235 23.21 -12.54 -9.02
C SER A 235 24.26 -11.60 -8.42
N ASN A 236 24.36 -10.35 -8.90
CA ASN A 236 25.32 -9.37 -8.41
C ASN A 236 25.00 -8.95 -6.96
N PRO A 237 25.94 -9.19 -6.01
CA PRO A 237 25.82 -8.79 -4.60
C PRO A 237 25.42 -7.32 -4.36
N GLN A 238 25.99 -6.41 -5.15
CA GLN A 238 25.81 -4.97 -4.97
C GLN A 238 24.45 -4.51 -5.48
N GLN A 239 23.95 -5.11 -6.56
CA GLN A 239 22.62 -4.80 -7.08
C GLN A 239 21.53 -5.35 -6.17
N PHE A 240 21.69 -6.56 -5.65
CA PHE A 240 20.79 -7.12 -4.65
C PHE A 240 20.73 -6.26 -3.37
N TYR A 241 21.89 -5.83 -2.86
CA TYR A 241 21.96 -4.93 -1.70
C TYR A 241 21.35 -3.55 -1.98
N LYS A 242 21.63 -2.97 -3.14
CA LYS A 242 21.05 -1.69 -3.58
C LYS A 242 19.52 -1.79 -3.66
N TRP A 243 19.00 -2.86 -4.26
CA TRP A 243 17.56 -3.10 -4.37
C TRP A 243 16.90 -3.16 -2.99
N ILE A 244 17.49 -3.90 -2.04
CA ILE A 244 17.01 -3.96 -0.65
C ILE A 244 16.97 -2.56 -0.04
N LYS A 245 18.01 -1.75 -0.23
CA LYS A 245 18.09 -0.38 0.31
C LYS A 245 16.99 0.54 -0.25
N GLU A 246 16.63 0.36 -1.51
CA GLU A 246 15.65 1.20 -2.21
C GLU A 246 14.19 0.73 -1.97
N ASN A 247 13.97 -0.55 -1.70
CA ASN A 247 12.64 -1.16 -1.63
C ASN A 247 12.19 -1.55 -0.22
N VAL A 248 13.10 -1.67 0.73
CA VAL A 248 12.78 -2.10 2.09
C VAL A 248 12.93 -0.92 3.05
N GLU A 249 11.87 -0.67 3.82
CA GLU A 249 11.88 0.39 4.82
C GLU A 249 12.95 0.13 5.89
N PRO A 250 13.70 1.16 6.35
CA PRO A 250 14.75 0.98 7.34
C PRO A 250 14.31 0.27 8.63
N GLY A 251 13.04 0.45 9.03
CA GLY A 251 12.44 -0.22 10.19
C GLY A 251 12.41 -1.76 10.06
N CYS A 252 12.39 -2.31 8.83
CA CYS A 252 12.39 -3.75 8.61
C CYS A 252 13.77 -4.40 8.79
N TYR A 253 14.88 -3.64 8.78
CA TYR A 253 16.22 -4.25 8.86
C TYR A 253 16.51 -4.94 10.19
N ALA A 254 15.85 -4.50 11.26
CA ALA A 254 15.95 -5.11 12.58
C ALA A 254 14.92 -6.24 12.80
N ASP A 255 13.97 -6.42 11.88
CA ASP A 255 12.90 -7.41 12.01
C ASP A 255 13.44 -8.83 11.81
N SER A 256 13.13 -9.73 12.74
CA SER A 256 13.57 -11.13 12.69
C SER A 256 13.04 -11.87 11.46
N GLY A 257 11.81 -11.57 11.04
CA GLY A 257 11.20 -12.15 9.84
C GLY A 257 11.89 -11.70 8.56
N PHE A 258 12.31 -10.44 8.48
CA PHE A 258 13.10 -9.91 7.36
C PHE A 258 14.47 -10.58 7.29
N ILE A 259 15.20 -10.65 8.42
CA ILE A 259 16.51 -11.31 8.48
C ILE A 259 16.40 -12.78 8.05
N THR A 260 15.39 -13.47 8.58
CA THR A 260 15.09 -14.87 8.24
C THR A 260 14.82 -15.03 6.74
N ALA A 261 14.03 -14.14 6.14
CA ALA A 261 13.71 -14.16 4.72
C ALA A 261 14.95 -14.00 3.83
N VAL A 262 15.74 -12.96 4.08
CA VAL A 262 16.98 -12.68 3.33
C VAL A 262 17.95 -13.85 3.44
N MET A 263 18.15 -14.38 4.65
CA MET A 263 19.04 -15.52 4.86
C MET A 263 18.53 -16.78 4.15
N THR A 264 17.22 -17.05 4.19
CA THR A 264 16.64 -18.21 3.51
C THR A 264 16.84 -18.12 1.99
N VAL A 265 16.60 -16.95 1.40
CA VAL A 265 16.81 -16.72 -0.05
C VAL A 265 18.27 -16.91 -0.44
N LEU A 266 19.20 -16.32 0.31
CA LEU A 266 20.64 -16.43 0.03
C LEU A 266 21.13 -17.87 0.14
N LEU A 267 20.73 -18.59 1.20
CA LEU A 267 21.14 -19.98 1.40
C LEU A 267 20.53 -20.91 0.34
N LYS A 268 19.25 -20.70 -0.02
CA LYS A 268 18.58 -21.43 -1.09
C LYS A 268 19.28 -21.22 -2.44
N TYR A 269 19.66 -19.97 -2.75
CA TYR A 269 20.36 -19.64 -4.00
C TYR A 269 21.74 -20.29 -4.05
N ILE A 270 22.52 -20.17 -2.97
CA ILE A 270 23.85 -20.81 -2.87
C ILE A 270 23.74 -22.32 -3.05
N GLY A 271 22.75 -22.97 -2.40
CA GLY A 271 22.49 -24.39 -2.58
C GLY A 271 22.24 -24.76 -4.05
N GLN A 272 21.33 -24.06 -4.72
CA GLN A 272 21.03 -24.30 -6.14
C GLN A 272 22.23 -24.10 -7.06
N GLU A 273 23.01 -23.04 -6.85
CA GLU A 273 24.19 -22.75 -7.69
C GLU A 273 25.33 -23.73 -7.46
N THR A 274 25.44 -24.28 -6.25
CA THR A 274 26.42 -25.31 -5.92
C THR A 274 26.01 -26.66 -6.50
N ASP A 275 24.72 -26.99 -6.45
CA ASP A 275 24.18 -28.25 -6.98
C ASP A 275 24.41 -28.41 -8.48
N LYS A 276 24.43 -27.31 -9.24
CA LYS A 276 24.74 -27.29 -10.68
C LYS A 276 26.21 -27.59 -11.02
N LEU A 277 27.12 -27.57 -10.05
CA LEU A 277 28.54 -27.79 -10.27
C LEU A 277 28.89 -29.26 -9.99
N THR A 278 29.56 -29.92 -10.93
CA THR A 278 30.01 -31.32 -10.83
C THR A 278 31.40 -31.47 -10.22
N GLU A 279 32.22 -30.42 -10.19
CA GLU A 279 33.57 -30.43 -9.59
C GLU A 279 33.61 -29.75 -8.22
N ASP A 280 34.07 -30.48 -7.21
CA ASP A 280 34.16 -30.03 -5.80
C ASP A 280 35.02 -28.76 -5.60
N LYS A 281 36.06 -28.54 -6.41
CA LYS A 281 36.89 -27.32 -6.32
C LYS A 281 36.15 -26.08 -6.81
N LYS A 282 35.40 -26.19 -7.91
CA LYS A 282 34.60 -25.08 -8.46
C LYS A 282 33.40 -24.75 -7.57
N ARG A 283 32.82 -25.78 -6.92
CA ARG A 283 31.80 -25.61 -5.86
C ARG A 283 32.30 -24.68 -4.75
N VAL A 284 33.45 -25.00 -4.15
CA VAL A 284 34.02 -24.26 -3.02
C VAL A 284 34.41 -22.82 -3.39
N GLU A 285 34.87 -22.56 -4.61
CA GLU A 285 35.20 -21.20 -5.05
C GLU A 285 33.96 -20.34 -5.32
N LYS A 286 32.93 -20.89 -5.97
CA LYS A 286 31.67 -20.18 -6.22
C LYS A 286 30.92 -19.90 -4.92
N GLU A 287 30.95 -20.84 -3.96
CA GLU A 287 30.40 -20.66 -2.61
C GLU A 287 31.12 -19.57 -1.81
N LYS A 288 32.45 -19.47 -1.91
CA LYS A 288 33.23 -18.39 -1.29
C LYS A 288 32.88 -17.03 -1.90
N ALA A 289 32.73 -16.95 -3.22
CA ALA A 289 32.32 -15.73 -3.91
C ALA A 289 30.89 -15.31 -3.55
N ALA A 290 29.96 -16.27 -3.44
CA ALA A 290 28.56 -16.05 -3.06
C ALA A 290 28.36 -15.81 -1.54
N GLY A 291 29.33 -16.15 -0.68
CA GLY A 291 29.31 -15.80 0.75
C GLY A 291 29.63 -14.32 1.04
N VAL A 292 30.24 -13.61 0.08
CA VAL A 292 30.58 -12.18 0.18
C VAL A 292 29.34 -11.26 0.24
N PRO A 293 28.30 -11.41 -0.61
CA PRO A 293 27.04 -10.65 -0.45
C PRO A 293 26.39 -10.86 0.92
N VAL A 294 26.35 -12.11 1.42
CA VAL A 294 25.74 -12.47 2.71
C VAL A 294 26.45 -11.73 3.84
N THR A 295 27.78 -11.73 3.81
CA THR A 295 28.59 -11.04 4.82
C THR A 295 28.55 -9.52 4.66
N MET A 296 28.48 -8.98 3.43
CA MET A 296 28.34 -7.53 3.19
C MET A 296 26.99 -6.96 3.61
N CYS A 297 25.88 -7.66 3.34
CA CYS A 297 24.53 -7.18 3.67
C CYS A 297 24.35 -6.98 5.19
N PHE A 298 25.01 -7.79 6.01
CA PHE A 298 24.87 -7.77 7.47
C PHE A 298 26.09 -7.21 8.23
N ARG A 299 27.23 -6.96 7.56
CA ARG A 299 28.44 -6.36 8.18
C ARG A 299 28.18 -4.99 8.80
N ARG A 300 27.20 -4.24 8.30
CA ARG A 300 26.84 -2.90 8.78
C ARG A 300 25.75 -2.86 9.84
N SER A 301 25.15 -3.99 10.23
CA SER A 301 24.19 -4.01 11.33
C SER A 301 24.93 -3.98 12.68
N SER A 302 24.83 -2.85 13.39
CA SER A 302 25.40 -2.67 14.74
C SER A 302 24.62 -3.41 15.84
N LEU A 303 23.45 -3.96 15.51
CA LEU A 303 22.55 -4.57 16.48
C LEU A 303 22.96 -6.02 16.78
N ALA A 304 23.37 -6.28 18.03
CA ALA A 304 23.77 -7.60 18.51
C ALA A 304 22.68 -8.68 18.36
N HIS A 305 21.41 -8.29 18.45
CA HIS A 305 20.26 -9.18 18.24
C HIS A 305 20.18 -9.72 16.80
N VAL A 306 20.37 -8.85 15.81
CA VAL A 306 20.40 -9.21 14.37
C VAL A 306 21.49 -10.26 14.12
N ARG A 307 22.70 -10.02 14.64
CA ARG A 307 23.85 -10.92 14.56
C ARG A 307 23.57 -12.31 15.18
N LYS A 308 22.88 -12.35 16.33
CA LYS A 308 22.51 -13.61 16.98
C LYS A 308 21.49 -14.39 16.14
N HIS A 309 20.46 -13.70 15.65
CA HIS A 309 19.38 -14.32 14.86
C HIS A 309 19.90 -14.88 13.53
N THR A 310 20.74 -14.14 12.81
CA THR A 310 21.40 -14.61 11.58
C THR A 310 22.20 -15.89 11.82
N LYS A 311 22.99 -15.97 12.91
CA LYS A 311 23.75 -17.18 13.27
C LYS A 311 22.84 -18.37 13.53
N THR A 312 21.82 -18.19 14.37
CA THR A 312 20.89 -19.25 14.74
C THR A 312 20.17 -19.78 13.49
N HIS A 313 19.62 -18.91 12.65
CA HIS A 313 18.90 -19.33 11.44
C HIS A 313 19.81 -20.03 10.44
N THR A 314 21.03 -19.54 10.22
CA THR A 314 22.03 -20.19 9.36
C THR A 314 22.32 -21.61 9.85
N HIS A 315 22.55 -21.76 11.16
CA HIS A 315 22.84 -23.07 11.75
C HIS A 315 21.65 -24.04 11.60
N THR A 316 20.43 -23.57 11.85
CA THR A 316 19.20 -24.38 11.70
C THR A 316 18.90 -24.75 10.26
N TYR A 317 19.04 -23.82 9.31
CA TYR A 317 18.83 -24.08 7.88
C TYR A 317 19.83 -25.11 7.35
N ILE A 318 21.12 -24.93 7.67
CA ILE A 318 22.15 -25.90 7.31
C ILE A 318 21.81 -27.25 7.92
N HIS A 319 21.51 -27.32 9.22
CA HIS A 319 21.24 -28.59 9.86
C HIS A 319 20.03 -29.34 9.28
N SER A 320 19.00 -28.63 8.85
CA SER A 320 17.76 -29.21 8.28
C SER A 320 17.86 -29.59 6.80
N HIS A 321 18.71 -28.91 6.01
CA HIS A 321 18.78 -29.08 4.55
C HIS A 321 20.08 -29.77 4.07
N THR A 322 21.04 -30.09 4.95
CA THR A 322 22.32 -30.75 4.60
C THR A 322 22.45 -32.19 5.10
N THR A 323 21.51 -33.06 4.75
CA THR A 323 21.78 -34.51 4.69
C THR A 323 22.61 -34.92 3.46
N ARG A 324 22.86 -34.01 2.50
CA ARG A 324 23.61 -34.29 1.25
C ARG A 324 24.89 -33.50 1.00
N CYS A 325 25.17 -32.42 1.75
CA CYS A 325 26.39 -31.63 1.57
C CYS A 325 27.41 -31.97 2.67
N GLY A 326 28.56 -32.51 2.27
CA GLY A 326 29.59 -33.02 3.18
C GLY A 326 30.03 -32.03 4.27
N GLY A 327 30.40 -32.56 5.44
CA GLY A 327 30.62 -31.81 6.69
C GLY A 327 31.62 -30.63 6.66
N ARG A 328 32.46 -30.49 5.61
CA ARG A 328 33.31 -29.30 5.43
C ARG A 328 32.50 -28.03 5.09
N LEU A 329 31.35 -28.18 4.42
CA LEU A 329 30.46 -27.07 4.05
C LEU A 329 29.80 -26.44 5.30
N LYS A 330 29.39 -27.29 6.25
CA LYS A 330 28.82 -26.92 7.55
C LYS A 330 29.77 -26.01 8.34
N VAL A 331 31.07 -26.32 8.33
CA VAL A 331 32.10 -25.56 9.04
C VAL A 331 32.43 -24.25 8.32
N MET A 332 32.39 -24.20 6.98
CA MET A 332 32.79 -23.02 6.22
C MET A 332 31.72 -21.92 6.21
N MET A 333 30.43 -22.26 6.03
CA MET A 333 29.33 -21.28 6.12
C MET A 333 29.20 -20.71 7.54
N VAL A 334 29.24 -21.57 8.57
CA VAL A 334 29.21 -21.12 9.97
C VAL A 334 30.40 -20.19 10.25
N ARG A 335 31.62 -20.54 9.81
CA ARG A 335 32.81 -19.67 9.97
C ARG A 335 32.78 -18.39 9.14
N SER A 336 32.14 -18.36 7.97
CA SER A 336 31.99 -17.13 7.18
C SER A 336 30.98 -16.19 7.81
N THR A 337 29.84 -16.71 8.26
CA THR A 337 28.83 -15.97 9.03
C THR A 337 29.41 -15.48 10.35
N GLU A 338 30.19 -16.30 11.07
CA GLU A 338 30.87 -15.88 12.30
C GLU A 338 31.95 -14.81 12.08
N ARG A 339 32.70 -14.86 10.97
CA ARG A 339 33.72 -13.85 10.63
C ARG A 339 33.11 -12.53 10.15
N GLY A 340 32.04 -12.57 9.37
CA GLY A 340 31.31 -11.37 8.95
C GLY A 340 30.57 -10.67 10.10
N ILE A 341 30.24 -11.39 11.17
CA ILE A 341 29.56 -10.86 12.36
C ILE A 341 30.53 -10.32 13.42
N ARG A 342 31.77 -10.80 13.44
CA ARG A 342 32.83 -10.32 14.37
C ARG A 342 33.60 -9.11 13.84
N SER A 343 33.60 -8.88 12.52
CA SER A 343 34.09 -7.64 11.89
C SER A 343 33.00 -6.58 11.85
#